data_AF-A0A3A5FM85-F1
#
_entry.id   AF-A0A3A5FM85-F1
#
_cell.length_a   1.000
_cell.length_b   1.000
_cell.length_c   1.000
_cell.angle_alpha   90.00
_cell.angle_beta   90.00
_cell.angle_gamma   90.00
#
_symmetry.space_group_name_H-M   'P 1'
#
loop_
_entity.id
_entity.type
_entity.pdbx_description
1 polymer ?
#
loop_
_entity_poly.entity_id
_entity_poly.type
_entity_poly.pdbx_seq_one_letter_code
_entity_poly.pdbx_strand_id
1 'polypeptide(L)' 'MDLFLVYYFLPLLFSFLWFLNLVKLLENLKQDKNIQTQKILGCVLSIGLTFSVLLSILIIN' A
#
# COMPACT_ATOMS: atom_id res chain seq x y z
N MET A 1 12.41 19.26 8.61
CA MET A 1 12.81 18.57 7.37
C MET A 1 12.39 17.11 7.42
N ASP A 2 12.68 16.40 8.52
CA ASP A 2 12.45 14.95 8.64
C ASP A 2 10.98 14.54 8.56
N LEU A 3 10.08 15.28 9.24
CA LEU A 3 8.65 14.98 9.23
C LEU A 3 8.04 15.10 7.81
N PHE A 4 8.45 16.12 7.06
CA PHE A 4 7.97 16.39 5.70
C PHE A 4 8.39 15.28 4.72
N LEU A 5 9.63 14.81 4.86
CA LEU A 5 10.17 13.67 4.12
C LEU A 5 9.37 12.39 4.41
N VAL A 6 9.05 12.12 5.68
CA VAL A 6 8.25 10.94 6.06
C VAL A 6 6.87 10.98 5.41
N TYR A 7 6.15 12.09 5.48
CA TYR A 7 4.80 12.17 4.87
C TYR A 7 4.83 12.09 3.35
N TYR A 8 5.86 12.61 2.70
CA TYR A 8 5.97 12.47 1.24
C TYR A 8 6.33 11.04 0.80
N PHE A 9 7.20 10.36 1.54
CA PHE A 9 7.64 9.00 1.21
C PHE A 9 6.68 7.91 1.66
N LEU A 10 5.81 8.16 2.65
CA LEU A 10 4.91 7.16 3.19
C LEU A 10 3.84 6.69 2.16
N PRO A 11 3.14 7.57 1.42
CA PRO A 11 2.27 7.17 0.32
C PRO A 11 3.03 6.42 -0.77
N LEU A 12 4.25 6.87 -1.08
CA LEU A 12 5.11 6.23 -2.06
C LEU A 12 5.39 4.77 -1.63
N LEU A 13 5.80 4.56 -0.39
CA LEU A 13 6.06 3.23 0.17
C LEU A 13 4.82 2.33 0.12
N PHE A 14 3.66 2.83 0.58
CA PHE A 14 2.43 2.05 0.56
C PHE A 14 1.99 1.71 -0.87
N SER A 15 2.18 2.61 -1.84
CA SER A 15 1.86 2.33 -3.25
C SER A 15 2.74 1.23 -3.84
N PHE A 16 4.04 1.25 -3.56
CA PHE A 16 4.96 0.18 -3.98
C PHE A 16 4.58 -1.17 -3.35
N LEU A 17 4.33 -1.20 -2.03
CA LEU A 17 3.94 -2.42 -1.34
C LEU A 17 2.59 -2.95 -1.85
N TRP A 18 1.63 -2.06 -2.11
CA TRP A 18 0.34 -2.42 -2.68
C TRP A 18 0.50 -3.05 -4.07
N PHE A 19 1.33 -2.46 -4.93
CA PHE A 19 1.62 -2.99 -6.26
C PHE A 19 2.30 -4.37 -6.19
N LEU A 20 3.29 -4.54 -5.30
CA LEU A 20 3.93 -5.85 -5.10
C LEU A 20 2.94 -6.92 -4.61
N ASN A 21 2.01 -6.56 -3.71
CA ASN A 21 0.95 -7.46 -3.28
C ASN A 21 0.02 -7.83 -4.44
N LEU A 22 -0.30 -6.88 -5.33
CA LEU A 22 -1.08 -7.14 -6.54
C LEU A 22 -0.35 -8.10 -7.50
N VAL A 23 0.92 -7.88 -7.79
CA VAL A 23 1.72 -8.77 -8.64
C VAL A 23 1.73 -10.19 -8.05
N LYS A 24 1.99 -10.32 -6.75
CA LYS A 24 1.99 -11.61 -6.07
C LYS A 24 0.61 -12.28 -6.06
N LEU A 25 -0.47 -11.50 -5.95
CA LEU A 25 -1.83 -12.02 -6.07
C LEU A 25 -2.06 -12.62 -7.47
N LEU A 26 -1.64 -11.93 -8.54
CA LEU A 26 -1.77 -12.42 -9.92
C LEU A 26 -0.96 -13.71 -10.14
N GLU A 27 0.26 -13.79 -9.61
CA GLU A 27 1.07 -15.00 -9.67
C GLU A 27 0.41 -16.19 -8.96
N ASN A 28 -0.16 -15.96 -7.76
CA ASN A 28 -0.83 -17.01 -7.01
C ASN A 28 -2.15 -17.46 -7.65
N LEU A 29 -2.90 -16.53 -8.25
CA LEU A 29 -4.07 -16.86 -9.07
C LEU A 29 -3.70 -17.73 -10.26
N LYS A 30 -2.60 -17.42 -10.96
CA LYS A 30 -2.10 -18.22 -12.09
C LYS A 30 -1.67 -19.63 -11.67
N GLN A 31 -1.29 -19.82 -10.41
CA GLN A 31 -0.81 -21.09 -9.86
C GLN A 31 -1.88 -21.83 -9.04
N ASP A 32 -3.15 -21.39 -9.06
CA ASP A 32 -4.25 -21.92 -8.24
C ASP A 32 -3.91 -22.04 -6.74
N LYS A 33 -3.09 -21.12 -6.24
CA LYS A 33 -2.68 -21.05 -4.83
C LYS A 33 -3.72 -20.32 -3.99
N ASN A 34 -3.74 -20.61 -2.69
CA ASN A 34 -4.59 -19.88 -1.75
C ASN A 34 -4.20 -18.39 -1.69
N ILE A 35 -5.19 -17.52 -1.89
CA ILE A 35 -5.03 -16.06 -1.94
C ILE A 35 -5.56 -15.30 -0.71
N GLN A 36 -6.04 -16.00 0.32
CA GLN A 36 -6.67 -15.37 1.49
C GLN A 36 -5.74 -14.37 2.18
N THR A 37 -4.46 -14.70 2.32
CA THR A 37 -3.46 -13.80 2.94
C THR A 37 -3.22 -12.56 2.08
N GLN A 38 -3.14 -12.68 0.75
CA GLN A 38 -2.95 -11.51 -0.12
C GLN A 38 -4.19 -10.61 -0.17
N LYS A 39 -5.39 -11.18 0.00
CA LYS A 39 -6.62 -10.38 0.14
C LYS A 39 -6.57 -9.53 1.40
N ILE A 40 -6.23 -10.13 2.55
CA ILE A 40 -6.12 -9.40 3.82
C ILE A 40 -5.02 -8.35 3.75
N LEU A 41 -3.83 -8.71 3.26
CA LEU A 41 -2.72 -7.76 3.07
C LEU A 41 -3.10 -6.64 2.10
N GLY A 42 -3.79 -6.96 1.01
CA GLY A 42 -4.28 -5.97 0.06
C GLY A 42 -5.22 -4.96 0.72
N CYS A 43 -6.16 -5.41 1.56
CA CYS A 43 -7.02 -4.52 2.34
C CYS A 43 -6.22 -3.61 3.28
N VAL A 44 -5.27 -4.18 4.04
CA VAL A 44 -4.43 -3.40 4.96
C VAL A 44 -3.60 -2.36 4.22
N LEU A 45 -2.99 -2.74 3.10
CA LEU A 45 -2.19 -1.83 2.26
C LEU A 45 -3.06 -0.75 1.62
N SER A 46 -4.29 -1.06 1.19
CA SER A 46 -5.24 -0.07 0.67
C SER A 46 -5.63 0.97 1.74
N ILE A 47 -5.89 0.51 2.97
CA ILE A 47 -6.21 1.40 4.10
C ILE A 47 -4.99 2.27 4.44
N GLY A 48 -3.81 1.67 4.54
CA GLY A 48 -2.56 2.37 4.82
C GLY A 48 -2.23 3.42 3.75
N LEU A 49 -2.40 3.07 2.47
CA LEU A 49 -2.22 3.99 1.35
C LEU A 49 -3.20 5.17 1.45
N THR A 50 -4.50 4.89 1.59
CA THR A 50 -5.53 5.92 1.70
C THR A 50 -5.27 6.87 2.87
N PHE A 51 -4.94 6.30 4.04
CA PHE A 51 -4.62 7.08 5.23
C PHE A 51 -3.37 7.95 5.03
N SER A 52 -2.32 7.39 4.44
CA SER A 52 -1.07 8.13 4.18
C SER A 52 -1.29 9.29 3.20
N VAL A 53 -2.11 9.11 2.16
CA VAL A 53 -2.46 10.18 1.21
C VAL A 53 -3.25 11.29 1.89
N LEU A 54 -4.31 10.94 2.64
CA LEU A 54 -5.12 11.91 3.37
C LEU A 54 -4.27 12.71 4.37
N LEU A 55 -3.39 12.03 5.11
CA LEU A 55 -2.49 12.67 6.06
C LEU A 55 -1.50 13.61 5.36
N SER A 56 -0.98 13.22 4.19
CA SER A 56 -0.09 14.07 3.40
C SER A 56 -0.79 15.32 2.90
N ILE A 57 -2.02 15.20 2.41
CA ILE A 57 -2.83 16.35 1.97
C ILE A 57 -3.12 17.29 3.15
N LEU A 58 -3.47 16.75 4.32
CA LEU A 58 -3.76 17.54 5.53
C LEU A 58 -2.55 18.36 6.00
N ILE A 59 -1.33 17.86 5.80
CA ILE A 59 -0.10 18.51 6.27
C ILE A 59 0.45 19.52 5.26
N ILE A 60 0.16 19.31 3.98
CA ILE A 60 0.57 20.22 2.89
C ILE A 60 -0.37 21.44 2.78
N ASN A 61 -1.66 21.27 3.12
CA ASN A 61 -2.63 22.38 3.24
C ASN A 61 -2.50 23.10 4.58
#